data_AF-A0A1I7G9P5-F1
#
_entry.id   AF-A0A1I7G9P5-F1
#
_cell.length_a   1.000
_cell.length_b   1.000
_cell.length_c   1.000
_cell.angle_alpha   90.00
_cell.angle_beta   90.00
_cell.angle_gamma   90.00
#
_symmetry.space_group_name_H-M   'P 1'
#
loop_
_entity.id
_entity.type
_entity.pdbx_description
1 polymer ?
#
loop_
_entity_poly.entity_id
_entity_poly.type
_entity_poly.pdbx_seq_one_letter_code
_entity_poly.pdbx_strand_id
1 'polypeptide(L)'
;MKIVIIGGGWAGCAAAVSAKKAGADVSIYEKTDLLLGLGNVGGIMRNNGRYTASEELIALGGGDLIKITDKISKHQDVDFPGHKHATLIVLKSFPK
;
A
#
# COMPACT_ATOMS: atom_id res chain seq x y z
N MET A 1 -8.34 4.91 23.11
CA MET A 1 -6.85 4.89 23.04
C MET A 1 -6.40 5.79 21.90
N LYS A 2 -5.39 6.63 22.09
CA LYS A 2 -4.84 7.51 21.05
C LYS A 2 -3.54 6.91 20.51
N ILE A 3 -3.41 6.81 19.18
CA ILE A 3 -2.24 6.26 18.49
C ILE A 3 -1.71 7.31 17.53
N VAL A 4 -0.40 7.57 17.62
CA VAL A 4 0.31 8.47 16.71
C VAL A 4 1.26 7.64 15.86
N ILE A 5 1.17 7.81 14.54
CA ILE A 5 1.99 7.13 13.55
C ILE A 5 2.90 8.17 12.91
N ILE A 6 4.21 7.94 12.98
CA ILE A 6 5.21 8.80 12.37
C ILE A 6 5.71 8.13 11.08
N GLY A 7 5.36 8.73 9.95
CA GLY A 7 5.63 8.23 8.61
C GLY A 7 4.39 7.69 7.90
N GLY A 8 4.07 8.25 6.75
CA GLY A 8 2.94 7.91 5.88
C GLY A 8 3.28 6.91 4.76
N GLY A 9 4.36 6.13 4.91
CA GLY A 9 4.69 5.05 3.97
C GLY A 9 3.73 3.85 4.05
N TRP A 10 3.98 2.80 3.26
CA TRP A 10 3.15 1.58 3.23
C TRP A 10 2.83 1.00 4.61
N ALA A 11 3.86 0.81 5.44
CA ALA A 11 3.70 0.27 6.79
C ALA A 11 2.92 1.22 7.71
N GLY A 12 3.17 2.53 7.62
CA GLY A 12 2.48 3.54 8.43
C GLY A 12 1.00 3.64 8.08
N CYS A 13 0.67 3.67 6.78
CA CYS A 13 -0.72 3.61 6.33
C CYS A 13 -1.41 2.29 6.74
N ALA A 14 -0.71 1.15 6.63
CA ALA A 14 -1.26 -0.15 7.05
C ALA A 14 -1.58 -0.14 8.56
N ALA A 15 -0.62 0.31 9.36
CA ALA A 15 -0.79 0.44 10.81
C ALA A 15 -1.93 1.38 11.18
N ALA A 16 -2.08 2.49 10.44
CA ALA A 16 -3.13 3.48 10.69
C ALA A 16 -4.52 2.91 10.44
N VAL A 17 -4.69 2.20 9.31
CA VAL A 17 -5.94 1.53 8.96
C VAL A 17 -6.29 0.49 10.02
N SER A 18 -5.35 -0.38 10.39
CA SER A 18 -5.56 -1.41 11.40
C SER A 18 -5.91 -0.82 12.78
N ALA A 19 -5.15 0.18 13.24
CA ALA A 19 -5.40 0.88 14.49
C ALA A 19 -6.77 1.56 14.52
N LYS A 20 -7.16 2.22 13.42
CA LYS A 20 -8.45 2.91 13.32
C LYS A 20 -9.60 1.92 13.36
N LYS A 21 -9.49 0.79 12.66
CA LYS A 21 -10.50 -0.29 12.69
C LYS A 21 -10.63 -0.94 14.06
N ALA A 22 -9.54 -0.98 14.83
CA ALA A 22 -9.56 -1.43 16.23
C ALA A 22 -10.19 -0.41 17.21
N GLY A 23 -10.72 0.73 16.72
CA GLY A 23 -11.40 1.73 17.54
C GLY A 23 -10.48 2.78 18.17
N ALA A 24 -9.20 2.85 17.76
CA ALA A 24 -8.32 3.90 18.22
C ALA A 24 -8.62 5.26 17.57
N ASP A 25 -8.29 6.33 18.28
CA ASP A 25 -8.13 7.66 17.70
C ASP A 25 -6.71 7.75 17.10
N VAL A 26 -6.61 7.94 15.78
CA VAL A 26 -5.36 7.77 15.03
C VAL A 26 -4.98 9.07 14.34
N SER A 27 -3.73 9.48 14.51
CA SER A 27 -3.11 10.59 13.77
C SER A 27 -1.87 10.09 13.03
N ILE A 28 -1.73 10.43 11.76
CA ILE A 28 -0.53 10.17 10.96
C ILE A 28 0.19 11.49 10.75
N TYR A 29 1.49 11.52 11.03
CA TYR A 29 2.35 12.64 10.68
C TYR A 29 3.35 12.17 9.62
N GLU A 30 3.26 12.77 8.43
CA GLU A 30 4.17 12.55 7.31
C GLU A 30 4.88 13.87 7.02
N LYS A 31 6.17 13.81 6.67
CA LYS A 31 6.98 14.99 6.38
C LYS A 31 6.53 15.68 5.09
N THR A 32 5.95 14.91 4.18
CA THR A 32 5.51 15.37 2.85
C THR A 32 3.99 15.36 2.73
N ASP A 33 3.46 15.97 1.67
CA ASP A 33 2.04 15.86 1.32
C ASP A 33 1.70 14.54 0.60
N LEU A 34 2.61 13.55 0.65
CA LEU A 34 2.52 12.29 -0.08
C LEU A 34 2.48 11.10 0.87
N LEU A 35 1.47 10.25 0.71
CA LEU A 35 1.43 8.93 1.34
C LEU A 35 2.10 7.89 0.44
N LEU A 36 2.38 6.71 1.02
CA LEU A 36 2.95 5.52 0.37
C LEU A 36 4.41 5.64 -0.11
N GLY A 37 5.01 6.84 -0.06
CA GLY A 37 6.42 7.07 -0.37
C GLY A 37 6.81 6.58 -1.76
N LEU A 38 7.75 5.62 -1.83
CA LEU A 38 8.20 5.00 -3.10
C LEU A 38 7.09 4.25 -3.86
N GLY A 39 5.94 4.00 -3.23
CA GLY A 39 4.74 3.53 -3.93
C GLY A 39 4.34 4.43 -5.11
N ASN A 40 4.65 5.72 -5.04
CA ASN A 40 4.32 6.71 -6.07
C ASN A 40 5.26 6.68 -7.30
N VAL A 41 6.42 6.02 -7.23
CA VAL A 41 7.41 6.04 -8.31
C VAL A 41 7.25 4.86 -9.27
N GLY A 42 6.86 3.68 -8.75
CA GLY A 42 6.73 2.47 -9.55
C GLY A 42 5.32 1.90 -9.63
N GLY A 43 4.51 2.04 -8.57
CA GLY A 43 3.16 1.48 -8.52
C GLY A 43 3.07 -0.03 -8.77
N ILE A 44 4.18 -0.78 -8.73
CA ILE A 44 4.21 -2.22 -9.00
C ILE A 44 3.82 -2.99 -7.74
N MET A 45 2.60 -3.49 -7.73
CA MET A 45 2.04 -4.41 -6.74
C MET A 45 2.08 -5.84 -7.30
N ARG A 46 1.94 -6.83 -6.40
CA ARG A 46 1.75 -8.26 -6.72
C ARG A 46 2.76 -8.91 -7.70
N ASN A 47 3.95 -8.36 -7.89
CA ASN A 47 4.96 -8.97 -8.77
C ASN A 47 5.92 -9.88 -8.00
N ASN A 48 6.32 -11.00 -8.59
CA ASN A 48 7.35 -11.89 -8.03
C ASN A 48 7.13 -12.15 -6.51
N GLY A 49 8.14 -11.94 -5.67
CA GLY A 49 8.04 -12.09 -4.22
C GLY A 49 7.05 -11.12 -3.53
N ARG A 50 6.70 -9.98 -4.14
CA ARG A 50 5.64 -9.10 -3.58
C ARG A 50 4.27 -9.77 -3.63
N TYR A 51 4.04 -10.66 -4.59
CA TYR A 51 2.84 -11.48 -4.62
C TYR A 51 2.74 -12.31 -3.34
N THR A 52 3.77 -13.11 -3.05
CA THR A 52 3.81 -13.98 -1.87
C THR A 52 3.64 -13.18 -0.58
N ALA A 53 4.39 -12.08 -0.42
CA ALA A 53 4.27 -11.23 0.77
C ALA A 53 2.87 -10.62 0.92
N SER A 54 2.20 -10.30 -0.19
CA SER A 54 0.84 -9.78 -0.18
C SER A 54 -0.17 -10.83 0.28
N GLU A 55 -0.04 -12.07 -0.21
CA GLU A 55 -0.90 -13.19 0.19
C GLU A 55 -0.71 -13.57 1.67
N GLU A 56 0.53 -13.60 2.14
CA GLU A 56 0.84 -13.79 3.56
C GLU A 56 0.21 -12.70 4.42
N LEU A 57 0.34 -11.42 4.01
CA LEU A 57 -0.23 -10.30 4.73
C LEU A 57 -1.77 -10.37 4.76
N ILE A 58 -2.41 -10.79 3.66
CA ILE A 58 -3.86 -11.03 3.60
C ILE A 58 -4.27 -12.13 4.57
N ALA A 59 -3.55 -13.27 4.57
CA ALA A 59 -3.84 -14.41 5.43
C ALA A 59 -3.68 -14.06 6.93
N LEU A 60 -2.72 -13.19 7.27
CA LEU A 60 -2.48 -12.70 8.62
C LEU A 60 -3.44 -11.58 9.06
N GLY A 61 -4.38 -11.17 8.20
CA GLY A 61 -5.37 -10.13 8.52
C GLY A 61 -4.91 -8.69 8.27
N GLY A 62 -3.70 -8.47 7.75
CA GLY A 62 -3.15 -7.16 7.39
C GLY A 62 -3.43 -6.72 5.94
N GLY A 63 -4.24 -7.47 5.21
CA GLY A 63 -4.43 -7.30 3.75
C GLY A 63 -5.25 -6.09 3.30
N ASP A 64 -5.61 -5.16 4.18
CA ASP A 64 -6.49 -4.05 3.83
C ASP A 64 -5.93 -3.15 2.73
N LEU A 65 -4.68 -2.70 2.89
CA LEU A 65 -4.03 -1.88 1.85
C LEU A 65 -3.82 -2.67 0.56
N ILE A 66 -3.53 -3.98 0.63
CA ILE A 66 -3.38 -4.83 -0.55
C ILE A 66 -4.71 -4.91 -1.31
N LYS A 67 -5.81 -5.17 -0.61
CA LYS A 67 -7.15 -5.23 -1.22
C LYS A 67 -7.56 -3.89 -1.82
N ILE A 68 -7.21 -2.79 -1.17
CA ILE A 68 -7.43 -1.44 -1.72
C ILE A 68 -6.61 -1.25 -3.00
N THR A 69 -5.32 -1.59 -2.98
CA THR A 69 -4.45 -1.45 -4.16
C THR A 69 -4.96 -2.29 -5.31
N ASP A 70 -5.31 -3.56 -5.06
CA ASP A 70 -5.81 -4.47 -6.08
C ASP A 70 -7.08 -3.91 -6.72
N LYS A 71 -7.99 -3.34 -5.92
CA LYS A 71 -9.23 -2.72 -6.39
C LYS A 71 -9.01 -1.47 -7.25
N ILE A 72 -8.00 -0.66 -6.94
CA ILE A 72 -7.72 0.59 -7.66
C ILE A 72 -6.67 0.43 -8.77
N SER A 73 -6.13 -0.78 -8.95
CA SER A 73 -5.15 -1.06 -10.00
C SER A 73 -5.75 -0.87 -11.38
N LYS A 74 -4.96 -0.23 -12.25
CA LYS A 74 -5.34 0.01 -13.65
C LYS A 74 -5.02 -1.19 -14.53
N HIS A 75 -3.90 -1.85 -14.24
CA HIS A 75 -3.44 -3.05 -14.92
C HIS A 75 -3.26 -4.15 -13.88
N GLN A 76 -3.71 -5.35 -14.20
CA GLN A 76 -3.63 -6.52 -13.33
C GLN A 76 -3.11 -7.68 -14.17
N ASP A 77 -2.36 -8.57 -13.53
CA ASP A 77 -1.82 -9.79 -14.15
C ASP A 77 -1.05 -9.55 -15.46
N VAL A 78 -0.15 -8.56 -15.45
CA VAL A 78 0.70 -8.23 -16.60
C VAL A 78 2.15 -8.68 -16.39
N ASP A 79 2.73 -9.24 -17.45
CA ASP A 79 4.14 -9.63 -17.49
C ASP A 79 4.97 -8.59 -18.26
N PHE A 80 6.15 -8.25 -17.73
CA PHE A 80 7.15 -7.39 -18.38
C PHE A 80 8.56 -7.74 -17.89
N PRO A 81 9.66 -7.25 -18.52
CA PRO A 81 11.01 -7.71 -18.20
C PRO A 81 11.32 -7.66 -16.70
N GLY A 82 11.62 -8.83 -16.13
CA GLY A 82 11.93 -9.00 -14.70
C GLY A 82 10.72 -9.09 -13.76
N HIS A 83 9.49 -9.05 -14.27
CA HIS A 83 8.27 -8.98 -13.47
C HIS A 83 7.17 -9.87 -14.03
N LYS A 84 6.72 -10.82 -13.22
CA LYS A 84 5.58 -11.68 -13.54
C LYS A 84 4.34 -11.28 -12.73
N HIS A 85 3.15 -11.48 -13.29
CA HIS A 85 1.83 -11.32 -12.66
C HIS A 85 1.69 -9.96 -11.94
N ALA A 86 2.31 -8.92 -12.51
CA ALA A 86 2.36 -7.62 -11.89
C ALA A 86 1.00 -6.94 -11.94
N THR A 87 0.69 -6.24 -10.86
CA THR A 87 -0.52 -5.44 -10.70
C THR A 87 -0.10 -3.99 -10.51
N LEU A 88 -0.50 -3.10 -11.41
CA LEU A 88 -0.02 -1.72 -11.45
C LEU A 88 -1.09 -0.77 -10.91
N ILE A 89 -0.78 -0.10 -9.81
CA ILE A 89 -1.56 1.03 -9.32
C ILE A 89 -1.08 2.32 -10.00
N VAL A 90 -2.04 3.16 -10.38
CA VAL A 90 -1.76 4.52 -10.83
C VAL A 90 -2.19 5.46 -9.72
N LEU A 91 -1.26 5.75 -8.80
CA LEU A 91 -1.38 6.87 -7.90
C LEU A 91 -1.06 8.11 -8.74
N LYS A 92 -2.04 9.02 -8.92
CA LYS A 92 -1.94 10.17 -9.83
C LYS A 92 -0.53 10.77 -9.84
N SER A 93 0.04 10.87 -11.04
CA SER A 93 1.22 11.69 -11.30
C SER A 93 0.91 13.12 -10.86
N PHE A 94 1.75 13.71 -10.01
CA PHE A 94 1.67 15.13 -9.74
C PHE A 94 1.96 15.90 -11.03
N PRO A 95 1.22 16.99 -11.33
CA PRO A 95 1.76 18.01 -12.22
C PRO A 95 3.10 18.47 -11.61
N LYS A 96 4.13 18.54 -12.45
CA LYS A 96 5.41 19.15 -12.07
C LYS A 96 5.21 20.60 -11.63
#